data_AF-A0AA42FMS9-F1
#
_entry.id   AF-A0AA42FMS9-F1
#
_cell.length_a   1.000
_cell.length_b   1.000
_cell.length_c   1.000
_cell.angle_alpha   90.00
_cell.angle_beta   90.00
_cell.angle_gamma   90.00
#
_symmetry.space_group_name_H-M   'P 1'
#
loop_
_entity.id
_entity.type
_entity.pdbx_description
1 polymer ?
#
loop_
_entity_poly.entity_id
_entity_poly.type
_entity_poly.pdbx_seq_one_letter_code
_entity_poly.pdbx_strand_id
1 'polypeptide(L)' 'MLKTRQYTVGYAPNRGKPNPSPQLTFSGKWLNELGFTVGSNVTLTRQAGQLIIRLAEGE' A
#
# COMPACT_ATOMS: atom_id res chain seq x y z
N MET A 1 -3.01 5.07 20.26
CA MET A 1 -4.05 5.84 19.54
C MET A 1 -4.00 5.47 18.07
N LEU A 2 -5.10 5.03 17.48
CA LEU A 2 -5.19 4.78 16.04
C LEU A 2 -5.10 6.12 15.31
N LYS A 3 -4.11 6.26 14.41
CA LYS A 3 -4.03 7.41 13.50
C LYS A 3 -4.60 6.98 12.15
N THR A 4 -5.74 7.56 11.78
CA THR A 4 -6.37 7.31 10.48
C THR A 4 -5.96 8.41 9.50
N ARG A 5 -5.59 8.02 8.28
CA ARG A 5 -5.35 8.95 7.17
C ARG A 5 -6.38 8.68 6.07
N GLN A 6 -6.97 9.73 5.53
CA GLN A 6 -7.93 9.64 4.42
C GLN A 6 -7.21 9.94 3.10
N TYR A 7 -7.49 9.14 2.09
CA TYR A 7 -6.93 9.28 0.74
C TYR A 7 -8.04 9.09 -0.29
N THR A 8 -7.90 9.74 -1.43
CA THR A 8 -8.80 9.55 -2.58
C THR A 8 -8.14 8.60 -3.57
N VAL A 9 -8.91 7.63 -4.06
CA VAL A 9 -8.46 6.73 -5.12
C VAL A 9 -8.34 7.53 -6.43
N GLY A 10 -7.16 7.50 -7.04
CA GLY A 10 -6.89 8.15 -8.32
C GLY A 10 -6.29 7.19 -9.33
N TYR A 11 -6.34 7.57 -10.61
CA TYR A 11 -5.70 6.82 -11.69
C TYR A 11 -4.24 7.26 -11.85
N ALA A 12 -3.31 6.30 -11.80
CA ALA A 12 -1.92 6.54 -12.13
C ALA A 12 -1.68 6.23 -13.63
N PRO A 13 -1.36 7.22 -14.48
CA PRO A 13 -1.17 6.99 -15.90
C PRO A 13 0.04 6.06 -16.17
N ASN A 14 -0.20 4.97 -16.88
CA ASN A 14 0.81 3.92 -17.15
C ASN A 14 1.79 4.25 -18.29
N ARG A 15 1.97 5.53 -18.65
CA ARG A 15 2.88 6.01 -19.72
C ARG A 15 2.86 5.16 -21.01
N GLY A 16 1.70 4.66 -21.41
CA GLY A 16 1.53 3.86 -22.63
C GLY A 16 1.89 2.37 -22.52
N LYS A 17 2.24 1.85 -21.34
CA LYS A 17 2.42 0.41 -21.16
C LYS A 17 1.07 -0.32 -21.18
N PRO A 18 0.97 -1.45 -21.89
CA PRO A 18 -0.22 -2.30 -21.80
C PRO A 18 -0.31 -2.91 -20.39
N ASN A 19 -1.53 -2.91 -19.85
CA ASN A 19 -1.93 -3.60 -18.61
C ASN A 19 -1.08 -3.28 -17.36
N PRO A 20 -1.24 -2.09 -16.74
CA PRO A 20 -0.54 -1.76 -15.50
C PRO A 20 -0.92 -2.75 -14.39
N SER A 21 0.07 -3.25 -13.67
CA SER A 21 -0.18 -3.80 -12.34
C SER A 21 -0.87 -2.74 -11.47
N PRO A 22 -1.86 -3.11 -10.65
CA PRO A 22 -2.46 -2.19 -9.70
C PRO A 22 -1.38 -1.62 -8.77
N GLN A 23 -1.43 -0.31 -8.52
CA GLN A 23 -0.48 0.39 -7.66
C GLN A 23 -1.23 1.08 -6.53
N LEU A 24 -0.63 1.06 -5.34
CA LEU A 24 -1.10 1.79 -4.17
C LEU A 24 0.02 2.73 -3.73
N THR A 25 -0.16 4.02 -3.95
CA THR A 25 0.82 5.05 -3.58
C THR A 25 0.32 5.81 -2.37
N PHE A 26 1.03 5.69 -1.25
CA PHE A 26 0.79 6.51 -0.07
C PHE A 26 1.73 7.71 -0.07
N SER A 27 1.18 8.91 0.13
CA SER A 27 1.99 10.11 0.31
C SER A 27 2.53 10.21 1.74
N GLY A 28 3.78 10.68 1.88
CA GLY A 28 4.47 10.91 3.16
C GLY A 28 5.43 9.79 3.59
N LYS A 29 6.28 10.08 4.59
CA LYS A 29 7.32 9.16 5.11
C LYS A 29 6.88 8.31 6.33
N TRP A 30 5.59 8.35 6.69
CA TRP A 30 5.05 7.76 7.93
C TRP A 30 5.01 6.22 7.92
N LEU A 31 5.13 5.58 6.76
CA LEU A 31 5.18 4.12 6.66
C LEU A 31 6.40 3.54 7.39
N ASN A 32 7.53 4.24 7.36
CA ASN A 32 8.75 3.83 8.05
C ASN A 32 8.55 3.82 9.58
N GLU A 33 7.82 4.81 10.12
CA GLU A 33 7.45 4.85 11.55
C GLU A 33 6.58 3.66 11.98
N LEU A 34 5.92 2.99 11.03
CA LEU A 34 5.14 1.77 11.25
C LEU A 34 5.89 0.48 10.90
N GLY A 35 7.19 0.57 10.58
CA GLY A 35 8.03 -0.57 10.26
C GLY A 35 7.99 -1.03 8.80
N PHE A 36 7.22 -0.38 7.92
CA PHE A 36 7.25 -0.66 6.49
C PHE A 36 8.47 0.01 5.85
N THR A 37 9.58 -0.72 5.80
CA THR A 37 10.84 -0.25 5.22
C THR A 37 11.02 -0.77 3.79
N VAL A 38 11.92 -0.14 3.04
CA VAL A 38 12.25 -0.58 1.67
C VAL A 38 12.76 -2.02 1.72
N GLY A 39 12.15 -2.92 0.93
CA GLY A 39 12.50 -4.34 0.91
C GLY A 39 11.76 -5.21 1.93
N SER A 40 10.88 -4.63 2.77
CA SER A 40 10.02 -5.43 3.66
C SER A 40 9.03 -6.29 2.86
N ASN A 41 8.92 -7.56 3.23
CA ASN A 41 7.85 -8.42 2.74
C ASN A 41 6.53 -8.05 3.42
N VAL A 42 5.44 -8.09 2.67
CA VAL A 42 4.11 -7.73 3.16
C VAL A 42 3.07 -8.73 2.68
N THR A 43 2.02 -8.91 3.48
CA THR A 43 0.82 -9.64 3.10
C THR A 43 -0.30 -8.64 2.75
N LEU A 44 -1.03 -8.94 1.67
CA LEU A 44 -2.21 -8.17 1.24
C LEU A 44 -3.45 -9.08 1.28
N THR A 45 -4.26 -8.92 2.32
CA THR A 45 -5.58 -9.57 2.41
C THR A 45 -6.63 -8.67 1.76
N ARG A 46 -7.50 -9.27 0.95
CA ARG A 46 -8.53 -8.57 0.16
C ARG A 46 -9.93 -9.04 0.58
N GLN A 47 -10.83 -8.11 0.83
CA GLN A 47 -12.26 -8.37 1.01
C GLN A 47 -13.08 -7.22 0.40
N ALA A 48 -14.41 -7.40 0.31
CA ALA A 48 -15.28 -6.37 -0.24
C ALA A 48 -15.09 -5.03 0.52
N GLY A 49 -14.72 -3.98 -0.21
CA GLY A 49 -14.50 -2.64 0.35
C GLY A 49 -13.22 -2.46 1.17
N GLN A 50 -12.35 -3.47 1.31
CA GLN A 50 -11.19 -3.37 2.18
C GLN A 50 -9.95 -4.10 1.65
N LEU A 51 -8.82 -3.42 1.78
CA LEU A 51 -7.48 -3.97 1.65
C LEU A 51 -6.80 -3.89 3.02
N ILE A 52 -6.24 -5.00 3.49
CA ILE A 52 -5.46 -5.04 4.74
C ILE A 52 -4.02 -5.40 4.40
N ILE A 53 -3.12 -4.47 4.67
CA ILE A 53 -1.68 -4.62 4.45
C ILE A 53 -1.02 -4.82 5.80
N ARG A 54 -0.23 -5.88 5.93
CA ARG A 54 0.57 -6.18 7.13
C ARG A 54 1.99 -6.52 6.71
N LEU A 55 2.96 -6.25 7.58
CA LEU A 55 4.28 -6.86 7.44
C LEU A 55 4.12 -8.37 7.45
N ALA A 56 4.84 -9.07 6.58
CA ALA A 56 4.96 -10.50 6.68
C ALA A 56 5.77 -10.81 7.94
N GLU A 57 5.28 -11.73 8.77
CA GLU A 57 6.11 -12.27 9.84
C GLU A 57 7.27 -13.01 9.17
N GLY A 58 8.49 -12.74 9.63
CA GLY A 58 9.67 -13.46 9.13
C GLY A 58 9.48 -14.95 9.37
N GLU A 59 9.86 -15.76 8.39
CA GLU A 59 10.00 -17.21 8.57
C GLU A 59 11.12 -17.50 9.57
#